data_AF-G3HY38-F1
#
_entry.id   AF-G3HY38-F1
#
_cell.length_a   1.000
_cell.length_b   1.000
_cell.length_c   1.000
_cell.angle_alpha   90.00
_cell.angle_beta   90.00
_cell.angle_gamma   90.00
#
_symmetry.space_group_name_H-M   'P 1'
#
loop_
_entity.id
_entity.type
_entity.pdbx_description
1 polymer ?
#
loop_
_entity_poly.entity_id
_entity_poly.type
_entity_poly.pdbx_seq_one_letter_code
_entity_poly.pdbx_strand_id
1 'polypeptide(L)'
;MKHLNDIYEEEPFNFQMVYNEFQKFIQRKAHSVYNFEKPVVMKAFEHLQQLELIKPMERTSVNSQREYQLVKLLLDNTQIMNALQKYSNCPTDVRQWATSSLSWL
;
A
#
# COMPACT_ATOMS: atom_id res chain seq x y z
N MET A 1 -1.32 -1.79 -1.40
CA MET A 1 -0.26 -2.51 -2.16
C MET A 1 -0.71 -3.90 -2.55
N LYS A 2 -1.08 -4.81 -1.61
CA LYS A 2 -1.70 -6.12 -1.95
C LYS A 2 -2.78 -6.01 -3.04
N HIS A 3 -3.79 -5.14 -2.85
CA HIS A 3 -4.84 -4.92 -3.85
C HIS A 3 -4.31 -4.41 -5.20
N LEU A 4 -3.25 -3.60 -5.21
CA LEU A 4 -2.65 -3.14 -6.46
C LEU A 4 -1.95 -4.28 -7.19
N ASN A 5 -1.24 -5.16 -6.47
CA ASN A 5 -0.67 -6.38 -7.04
C ASN A 5 -1.77 -7.28 -7.65
N ASP A 6 -2.90 -7.42 -6.97
CA ASP A 6 -4.03 -8.23 -7.46
C ASP A 6 -4.69 -7.61 -8.70
N ILE A 7 -4.93 -6.30 -8.69
CA ILE A 7 -5.61 -5.57 -9.79
C ILE A 7 -4.74 -5.45 -11.03
N TYR A 8 -3.45 -5.23 -10.85
CA TYR A 8 -2.50 -4.97 -11.93
C TYR A 8 -1.58 -6.16 -12.22
N GLU A 9 -1.91 -7.36 -11.74
CA GLU A 9 -1.19 -8.60 -12.04
C GLU A 9 0.34 -8.48 -11.85
N GLU A 10 0.75 -8.00 -10.66
CA GLU A 10 2.15 -7.78 -10.25
C GLU A 10 2.94 -6.71 -11.04
N GLU A 11 2.26 -5.88 -11.84
CA GLU A 11 2.87 -4.69 -12.44
C GLU A 11 3.33 -3.68 -11.37
N PRO A 12 4.42 -2.94 -11.61
CA PRO A 12 4.91 -1.91 -10.69
C PRO A 12 3.88 -0.80 -10.46
N PHE A 13 3.88 -0.23 -9.26
CA PHE A 13 3.03 0.91 -8.89
C PHE A 13 3.86 2.01 -8.21
N ASN A 14 3.32 3.22 -8.11
CA ASN A 14 3.96 4.34 -7.41
C ASN A 14 3.21 4.74 -6.14
N PHE A 15 3.78 5.70 -5.38
CA PHE A 15 3.16 6.20 -4.15
C PHE A 15 1.77 6.79 -4.39
N GLN A 16 1.55 7.50 -5.50
CA GLN A 16 0.26 8.13 -5.77
C GLN A 16 -0.86 7.07 -5.93
N MET A 17 -0.58 5.95 -6.59
CA MET A 17 -1.54 4.84 -6.71
C MET A 17 -1.85 4.22 -5.34
N VAL A 18 -0.83 4.01 -4.51
CA VAL A 18 -0.99 3.47 -3.15
C VAL A 18 -1.79 4.42 -2.28
N TYR A 19 -1.48 5.72 -2.33
CA TYR A 19 -2.18 6.74 -1.56
C TYR A 19 -3.65 6.85 -1.99
N ASN A 20 -3.94 6.83 -3.29
CA ASN A 20 -5.32 6.84 -3.79
C ASN A 20 -6.11 5.63 -3.29
N GLU A 21 -5.53 4.43 -3.33
CA GLU A 21 -6.19 3.22 -2.85
C GLU A 21 -6.40 3.25 -1.33
N PHE A 22 -5.45 3.81 -0.58
CA PHE A 22 -5.61 4.06 0.86
C PHE A 22 -6.71 5.10 1.16
N GLN A 23 -6.81 6.17 0.37
CA GLN A 23 -7.87 7.18 0.51
C GLN A 23 -9.27 6.60 0.28
N LYS A 24 -9.44 5.68 -0.69
CA LYS A 24 -10.70 4.96 -0.88
C LYS A 24 -11.11 4.15 0.36
N PHE A 25 -10.16 3.60 1.10
CA PHE A 25 -10.43 2.91 2.36
C PHE A 25 -10.88 3.88 3.46
N ILE A 26 -10.22 5.03 3.59
CA ILE A 26 -10.53 6.06 4.60
C ILE A 26 -11.92 6.67 4.35
N GLN A 27 -12.24 7.05 3.11
CA GLN A 27 -13.46 7.78 2.74
C GLN A 27 -14.74 7.00 3.04
N ARG A 28 -14.68 5.67 3.14
CA ARG A 28 -15.84 4.84 3.54
C ARG A 28 -16.26 5.03 4.98
N LYS A 29 -15.42 5.66 5.80
CA LYS A 29 -15.64 5.88 7.22
C LYS A 29 -15.59 7.38 7.50
N ALA A 30 -16.75 7.98 7.69
CA ALA A 30 -16.92 9.42 7.93
C ALA A 30 -16.00 9.98 9.04
N HIS A 31 -15.58 9.13 10.00
CA HIS A 31 -14.63 9.47 11.07
C HIS A 31 -13.51 8.43 11.18
N SER A 32 -12.83 8.14 10.08
CA SER A 32 -11.68 7.23 10.07
C SER A 32 -10.52 7.75 10.91
N VAL A 33 -10.09 6.97 11.91
CA VAL A 33 -8.85 7.23 12.67
C VAL A 33 -7.59 7.13 11.81
N TYR A 34 -7.71 6.65 10.57
CA TYR A 34 -6.61 6.48 9.63
C TYR A 34 -6.38 7.67 8.70
N ASN A 35 -7.09 8.80 8.91
CA ASN A 35 -6.97 9.99 8.06
C ASN A 35 -5.67 10.78 8.35
N PHE A 36 -4.53 10.19 8.00
CA PHE A 36 -3.21 10.80 8.15
C PHE A 36 -2.86 11.69 6.96
N GLU A 37 -2.10 12.75 7.21
CA GLU A 37 -1.62 13.65 6.15
C GLU A 37 -0.70 12.93 5.16
N LYS A 38 -0.73 13.34 3.88
CA LYS A 38 0.09 12.76 2.80
C LYS A 38 1.59 12.62 3.16
N PRO A 39 2.26 13.59 3.83
CA PRO A 39 3.66 13.45 4.22
C PRO A 39 3.91 12.32 5.25
N VAL A 40 2.95 12.04 6.14
CA VAL A 40 3.06 10.94 7.11
C VAL A 40 2.97 9.59 6.39
N VAL A 41 2.04 9.47 5.44
CA VAL A 41 1.90 8.25 4.62
C VAL A 41 3.12 8.06 3.72
N MET A 42 3.71 9.14 3.20
CA MET A 42 4.97 9.09 2.44
C MET A 42 6.12 8.56 3.31
N LYS A 43 6.28 9.04 4.54
CA LYS A 43 7.31 8.52 5.46
C LYS A 43 7.13 7.01 5.73
N ALA A 44 5.89 6.54 5.88
CA ALA A 44 5.63 5.11 6.05
C ALA A 44 6.01 4.30 4.79
N PHE A 45 5.72 4.85 3.59
CA PHE A 45 6.13 4.23 2.32
C PHE A 45 7.66 4.17 2.17
N GLU A 46 8.37 5.25 2.50
CA GLU A 46 9.84 5.30 2.50
C GLU A 46 10.43 4.29 3.50
N HIS A 47 9.78 4.11 4.66
CA HIS A 47 10.20 3.12 5.64
C HIS A 47 10.04 1.68 5.12
N LEU A 48 8.96 1.37 4.40
CA LEU A 48 8.80 0.06 3.74
C LEU A 48 9.92 -0.21 2.72
N GLN A 49 10.37 0.83 2.01
CA GLN A 49 11.49 0.73 1.09
C GLN A 49 12.81 0.50 1.81
N GLN A 50 13.05 1.19 2.94
CA GLN A 50 14.23 0.99 3.78
C GLN A 50 14.32 -0.43 4.35
N LEU A 51 13.16 -1.05 4.64
CA LEU A 51 13.04 -2.44 5.09
C LEU A 51 13.12 -3.48 3.96
N GLU A 52 13.32 -3.03 2.72
CA GLU A 52 13.35 -3.90 1.53
C GLU A 52 12.05 -4.72 1.33
N LEU A 53 10.92 -4.20 1.81
CA LEU A 53 9.59 -4.78 1.54
C LEU A 53 9.04 -4.32 0.19
N ILE A 54 9.55 -3.21 -0.32
CA ILE A 54 9.33 -2.71 -1.67
C ILE A 54 10.66 -2.30 -2.30
N LYS A 55 10.79 -2.45 -3.62
CA LYS A 55 12.01 -2.12 -4.36
C LYS A 55 11.72 -1.18 -5.53
N PRO A 56 12.47 -0.08 -5.71
CA PRO A 56 12.38 0.76 -6.90
C PRO A 56 12.70 -0.02 -8.17
N MET A 57 11.96 0.25 -9.24
CA MET A 57 12.31 -0.21 -10.57
C MET A 57 13.53 0.60 -11.05
N GLU A 58 14.61 -0.08 -11.44
CA GLU A 58 15.81 0.59 -11.95
C GLU A 58 15.46 1.36 -13.24
N ARG A 59 16.02 2.58 -13.35
CA ARG A 59 15.73 3.65 -14.33
C ARG A 59 14.68 4.65 -13.86
N THR A 60 15.03 5.40 -12.83
CA THR A 60 14.45 6.73 -12.64
C THR A 60 15.56 7.75 -12.85
N SER A 61 15.36 8.62 -13.83
CA SER A 61 16.19 9.81 -14.04
C SER A 61 16.34 10.55 -12.71
N VAL A 62 17.50 11.18 -12.48
CA VAL A 62 17.80 11.98 -11.28
C VAL A 62 16.72 13.05 -11.00
N ASN A 63 15.86 13.33 -11.98
CA ASN A 63 14.79 14.32 -11.94
C ASN A 63 13.37 13.77 -11.70
N SER A 64 13.16 12.46 -11.48
CA SER A 64 11.82 11.96 -11.20
C SER A 64 11.38 12.32 -9.78
N GLN A 65 10.21 12.95 -9.65
CA GLN A 65 9.61 13.21 -8.33
C GLN A 65 9.34 11.89 -7.60
N ARG A 66 9.74 11.82 -6.32
CA ARG A 66 9.73 10.61 -5.50
C ARG A 66 8.37 9.90 -5.47
N GLU A 67 7.26 10.65 -5.51
CA GLU A 67 5.91 10.08 -5.48
C GLU A 67 5.48 9.34 -6.76
N TYR A 68 6.18 9.55 -7.87
CA TYR A 68 5.92 8.89 -9.15
C TYR A 68 6.93 7.80 -9.50
N GLN A 69 7.92 7.55 -8.64
CA GLN A 69 8.85 6.44 -8.81
C GLN A 69 8.10 5.11 -8.71
N LEU A 70 8.24 4.26 -9.73
CA LEU A 70 7.67 2.92 -9.75
C LEU A 70 8.45 2.00 -8.82
N VAL A 71 7.72 1.21 -8.05
CA VAL A 71 8.25 0.19 -7.13
C VAL A 71 7.54 -1.14 -7.36
N LYS A 72 8.20 -2.24 -7.00
CA LYS A 72 7.60 -3.58 -6.86
C LYS A 72 7.49 -3.97 -5.39
N LEU A 73 6.41 -4.65 -5.04
CA LEU A 73 6.25 -5.31 -3.74
C LEU A 73 7.10 -6.58 -3.70
N LEU A 74 7.86 -6.77 -2.63
CA LEU A 74 8.72 -7.95 -2.43
C LEU A 74 8.08 -8.97 -1.47
N LEU A 75 6.76 -8.93 -1.34
CA LEU A 75 5.97 -9.82 -0.50
C LEU A 75 4.89 -10.50 -1.34
N ASP A 76 4.75 -11.80 -1.16
CA ASP A 76 3.61 -12.55 -1.69
C ASP A 76 2.35 -12.30 -0.83
N ASN A 77 1.20 -12.41 -1.46
CA ASN A 77 -0.12 -12.34 -0.85
C ASN A 77 -0.25 -13.29 0.35
N THR A 78 0.29 -14.51 0.28
CA THR A 78 0.21 -15.45 1.41
C THR A 78 0.99 -14.95 2.62
N GLN A 79 2.15 -14.33 2.42
CA GLN A 79 2.95 -13.74 3.51
C GLN A 79 2.19 -12.61 4.20
N ILE A 80 1.53 -11.74 3.42
CA ILE A 80 0.73 -10.64 3.93
C ILE A 80 -0.47 -11.16 4.74
N MET A 81 -1.21 -12.13 4.20
CA MET A 81 -2.39 -12.68 4.88
C MET A 81 -2.02 -13.43 6.17
N ASN A 82 -0.92 -14.18 6.15
CA ASN A 82 -0.39 -14.87 7.34
C ASN A 82 0.06 -13.87 8.42
N ALA A 83 0.70 -12.76 8.02
CA ALA A 83 1.10 -11.70 8.95
C ALA A 83 -0.11 -11.02 9.59
N LEU A 84 -1.16 -10.72 8.81
CA LEU A 84 -2.40 -10.13 9.32
C LEU A 84 -3.10 -11.04 10.33
N GLN A 85 -3.04 -12.36 10.16
CA GLN A 85 -3.60 -13.32 11.11
C GLN A 85 -2.85 -13.30 12.46
N LYS A 86 -1.51 -13.19 12.42
CA LYS A 86 -0.63 -13.23 13.59
C LYS A 86 -0.48 -11.89 14.31
N TYR A 87 -0.84 -10.78 13.68
CA TYR A 87 -0.74 -9.45 14.29
C TYR A 87 -1.80 -9.27 15.38
N SER A 88 -1.36 -9.26 16.64
CA SER A 88 -2.21 -9.36 17.84
C SER A 88 -3.26 -8.26 17.97
N ASN A 89 -2.93 -7.04 17.53
CA ASN A 89 -3.80 -5.87 17.64
C ASN A 89 -4.28 -5.37 16.27
N CYS A 90 -4.42 -6.28 15.29
CA CYS A 90 -4.91 -5.93 13.96
C CYS A 90 -6.35 -5.40 14.03
N PRO A 91 -6.61 -4.13 13.64
CA PRO A 91 -7.98 -3.62 13.59
C PRO A 91 -8.85 -4.46 12.64
N THR A 92 -10.08 -4.76 13.07
CA THR A 92 -11.00 -5.66 12.35
C THR A 92 -11.29 -5.15 10.94
N ASP A 93 -11.37 -3.83 10.76
CA ASP A 93 -11.64 -3.20 9.48
C ASP A 93 -10.48 -3.28 8.49
N VAL A 94 -9.24 -3.19 8.96
CA VAL A 94 -8.05 -3.45 8.14
C VAL A 94 -8.04 -4.91 7.69
N ARG A 95 -8.40 -5.86 8.58
CA ARG A 95 -8.50 -7.28 8.23
C ARG A 95 -9.59 -7.54 7.18
N GLN A 96 -10.77 -6.95 7.36
CA GLN A 96 -11.89 -7.05 6.41
C GLN A 96 -11.54 -6.42 5.05
N TRP A 97 -10.84 -5.28 5.06
CA TRP A 97 -10.40 -4.63 3.84
C TRP A 97 -9.42 -5.52 3.06
N ALA A 98 -8.43 -6.13 3.73
CA ALA A 98 -7.45 -7.01 3.09
C ALA A 98 -8.04 -8.27 2.43
N THR A 99 -9.18 -8.76 2.95
CA THR A 99 -9.92 -9.91 2.39
C THR A 99 -10.89 -9.51 1.29
N SER A 100 -11.20 -8.23 1.12
CA SER A 100 -12.16 -7.76 0.14
C SER A 100 -11.54 -7.81 -1.25
N SER A 101 -11.93 -8.78 -2.08
CA SER A 101 -11.47 -8.95 -3.46
C SER A 101 -12.08 -7.95 -4.45
N LEU A 102 -13.09 -7.17 -4.04
CA LEU A 102 -13.67 -6.15 -4.89
C LEU A 102 -12.83 -4.87 -4.81
N SER A 103 -12.24 -4.50 -5.94
CA SER A 103 -12.16 -3.11 -6.36
C SER A 103 -13.59 -2.59 -6.45
N TRP A 104 -14.05 -1.90 -5.40
CA TRP A 104 -15.37 -1.28 -5.39
C TRP A 104 -15.33 -0.07 -6.32
N LEU A 105 -15.60 -0.32 -7.60
CA LEU A 105 -16.22 0.65 -8.50
C LEU A 105 -17.62 0.98 -8.00
#